data_AF-A0A970QYM3-F1
#
_entry.id   AF-A0A970QYM3-F1
#
_cell.length_a   1.000
_cell.length_b   1.000
_cell.length_c   1.000
_cell.angle_alpha   90.00
_cell.angle_beta   90.00
_cell.angle_gamma   90.00
#
_symmetry.space_group_name_H-M   'P 1'
#
loop_
_entity.id
_entity.type
_entity.pdbx_description
1 polymer ?
#
loop_
_entity_poly.entity_id
_entity_poly.type
_entity_poly.pdbx_seq_one_letter_code
_entity_poly.pdbx_strand_id
1 'polypeptide(L)'
;MFKIKKIVSFLTAAVLALYMSPLVFAESGDEVNPLKFGGDGKFKIMYICDVQDYYPLKEGLLALVGEALDKEKPDIAILGGDNILGGDFRGYEQLLSLFTDRDVSFSLVFGNHDKDSDDKPEKEVQLAEYQSYAGCLAYDADPLLSGCATHNLPIQSSDGSKTVFNLWFFDSGDKYEYDDGVRDYDRVRSDQIEWYKGKSKDLQQANGGQKVPSLAFQHIIVPEVYEALFFKSPFNLGKAVKSFHGGARYFYVPNLFKLDGIMFEAPCPSYGNDGEWDAFVERGDVLGCAFGHDHINSFVVNHKGVDMIQTPGATYNSYGNDIVRGVRILTIDENDPWTYETYVLTAAQLAQIEGSKLPEITGKSVFRYSAVNMLSKFLFFIMSI
;
A
#
# COMPACT_ATOMS: atom_id res chain seq x y z
N MET A 1 58.94 -29.45 18.79
CA MET A 1 57.98 -29.21 17.68
C MET A 1 56.51 -29.49 18.01
N PHE A 2 56.17 -30.52 18.81
CA PHE A 2 54.76 -30.88 19.08
C PHE A 2 53.96 -29.89 19.95
N LYS A 3 54.61 -29.20 20.92
CA LYS A 3 53.93 -28.22 21.79
C LYS A 3 53.55 -26.91 21.09
N ILE A 4 54.34 -26.48 20.11
CA ILE A 4 54.09 -25.23 19.36
C ILE A 4 52.88 -25.39 18.42
N LYS A 5 52.71 -26.56 17.79
CA LYS A 5 51.55 -26.82 16.91
C LYS A 5 50.21 -26.79 17.67
N LYS A 6 50.16 -27.28 18.91
CA LYS A 6 48.94 -27.22 19.73
C LYS A 6 48.57 -25.80 20.15
N ILE A 7 49.57 -24.98 20.48
CA ILE A 7 49.35 -23.58 20.85
C ILE A 7 48.89 -22.76 19.64
N VAL A 8 49.49 -22.98 18.47
CA VAL A 8 49.07 -22.32 17.23
C VAL A 8 47.64 -22.75 16.84
N SER A 9 47.29 -24.04 16.87
CA SER A 9 45.91 -24.48 16.60
C SER A 9 44.88 -23.92 17.58
N PHE A 10 45.24 -23.78 18.87
CA PHE A 10 44.34 -23.14 19.85
C PHE A 10 44.14 -21.65 19.58
N LEU A 11 45.21 -20.94 19.20
CA LEU A 11 45.12 -19.53 18.82
C LEU A 11 44.34 -19.33 17.51
N THR A 12 44.52 -20.19 16.51
CA THR A 12 43.74 -20.10 15.25
C THR A 12 42.26 -20.42 15.49
N ALA A 13 41.94 -21.40 16.34
CA ALA A 13 40.55 -21.72 16.71
C ALA A 13 39.90 -20.61 17.55
N ALA A 14 40.64 -19.96 18.45
CA ALA A 14 40.15 -18.82 19.24
C ALA A 14 39.91 -17.58 18.37
N VAL A 15 40.77 -17.32 17.38
CA VAL A 15 40.58 -16.23 16.41
C VAL A 15 39.40 -16.51 15.48
N LEU A 16 39.22 -17.75 15.02
CA LEU A 16 38.04 -18.16 14.23
C LEU A 16 36.74 -18.10 15.04
N ALA A 17 36.78 -18.41 16.34
CA ALA A 17 35.62 -18.29 17.23
C ALA A 17 35.24 -16.82 17.51
N LEU A 18 36.21 -15.90 17.47
CA LEU A 18 35.94 -14.45 17.56
C LEU A 18 35.29 -13.90 16.28
N TYR A 19 35.60 -14.46 15.11
CA TYR A 19 34.93 -14.12 13.83
C TYR A 19 33.55 -14.81 13.65
N MET A 20 33.25 -15.84 14.43
CA MET A 20 31.96 -16.57 14.40
C MET A 20 31.04 -16.21 15.56
N SER A 21 31.40 -15.21 16.37
CA SER A 21 30.44 -14.63 17.31
C SER A 21 29.39 -13.86 16.48
N PRO A 22 28.09 -14.15 16.61
CA PRO A 22 27.08 -13.32 15.98
C PRO A 22 27.32 -11.89 16.46
N LEU A 23 27.45 -10.95 15.52
CA LEU A 23 27.31 -9.54 15.82
C LEU A 23 25.91 -9.37 16.43
N VAL A 24 25.84 -9.39 17.75
CA VAL A 24 24.69 -8.88 18.47
C VAL A 24 24.80 -7.37 18.34
N PHE A 25 24.18 -6.83 17.29
CA PHE A 25 23.79 -5.43 17.30
C PHE A 25 22.86 -5.27 18.50
N ALA A 26 23.32 -4.53 19.51
CA ALA A 26 22.41 -4.01 20.51
C ALA A 26 21.53 -2.99 19.78
N GLU A 27 20.32 -3.40 19.40
CA GLU A 27 19.26 -2.47 19.04
C GLU A 27 18.93 -1.66 20.29
N SER A 28 19.47 -0.44 20.36
CA SER A 28 18.86 0.61 21.14
C SER A 28 17.75 1.22 20.28
N GLY A 29 16.61 0.54 20.24
CA GLY A 29 15.34 1.06 19.76
C GLY A 29 14.29 0.67 20.79
N ASP A 30 13.39 1.60 21.13
CA ASP A 30 12.24 1.29 21.99
C ASP A 30 11.57 -0.01 21.51
N GLU A 31 11.14 -0.88 22.43
CA GLU A 31 10.39 -2.10 22.09
C GLU A 31 9.17 -1.70 21.24
N VAL A 32 9.26 -1.91 19.92
CA VAL A 32 8.12 -1.76 19.03
C VAL A 32 7.13 -2.83 19.43
N ASN A 33 6.03 -2.39 20.08
CA ASN A 33 4.97 -3.31 20.45
C ASN A 33 4.48 -4.03 19.19
N PRO A 34 4.46 -5.37 19.16
CA PRO A 34 4.00 -6.09 18.00
C PRO A 34 2.55 -5.71 17.69
N LEU A 35 2.25 -5.50 16.41
CA LEU A 35 0.87 -5.34 15.95
C LEU A 35 0.09 -6.59 16.35
N LYS A 36 -1.10 -6.39 16.90
CA LYS A 36 -1.99 -7.48 17.29
C LYS A 36 -3.45 -7.10 17.10
N PHE A 37 -4.29 -8.11 16.92
CA PHE A 37 -5.74 -7.90 16.90
C PHE A 37 -6.24 -7.31 18.23
N GLY A 38 -7.29 -6.49 18.15
CA GLY A 38 -7.99 -5.95 19.30
C GLY A 38 -8.66 -7.05 20.14
N GLY A 39 -9.11 -6.70 21.34
CA GLY A 39 -9.85 -7.65 22.19
C GLY A 39 -11.22 -8.07 21.63
N ASP A 40 -11.69 -7.41 20.59
CA ASP A 40 -12.88 -7.76 19.80
C ASP A 40 -12.56 -8.70 18.61
N GLY A 41 -11.28 -9.06 18.44
CA GLY A 41 -10.80 -9.91 17.35
C GLY A 41 -10.69 -9.19 16.00
N LYS A 42 -10.81 -7.86 15.96
CA LYS A 42 -10.70 -7.07 14.73
C LYS A 42 -9.35 -6.37 14.63
N PHE A 43 -8.90 -6.16 13.39
CA PHE A 43 -7.77 -5.31 13.07
C PHE A 43 -8.15 -4.40 11.90
N LYS A 44 -8.11 -3.09 12.11
CA LYS A 44 -8.54 -2.07 11.16
C LYS A 44 -7.36 -1.29 10.61
N ILE A 45 -7.30 -1.22 9.28
CA ILE A 45 -6.29 -0.50 8.51
C ILE A 45 -6.99 0.68 7.83
N MET A 46 -6.40 1.88 7.95
CA MET A 46 -6.78 3.04 7.14
C MET A 46 -5.71 3.31 6.09
N TYR A 47 -6.05 3.11 4.81
CA TYR A 47 -5.15 3.30 3.67
C TYR A 47 -5.43 4.65 2.99
N ILE A 48 -4.40 5.50 2.91
CA ILE A 48 -4.46 6.88 2.42
C ILE A 48 -3.53 7.01 1.22
N CYS A 49 -4.07 7.19 0.03
CA CYS A 49 -3.27 7.32 -1.19
C CYS A 49 -3.23 8.76 -1.68
N ASP A 50 -2.18 9.10 -2.42
CA ASP A 50 -2.07 10.33 -3.21
C ASP A 50 -2.48 11.55 -2.39
N VAL A 51 -1.76 11.76 -1.29
CA VAL A 51 -1.88 12.99 -0.51
C VAL A 51 -1.42 14.15 -1.40
N GLN A 52 -0.29 13.98 -2.10
CA GLN A 52 0.21 14.83 -3.18
C GLN A 52 -0.01 16.34 -2.95
N ASP A 53 0.54 16.84 -1.86
CA ASP A 53 0.38 18.24 -1.47
C ASP A 53 1.71 18.85 -1.03
N TYR A 54 1.84 20.16 -1.20
CA TYR A 54 3.05 20.91 -0.84
C TYR A 54 2.86 21.58 0.52
N TYR A 55 3.94 21.82 1.24
CA TYR A 55 3.87 22.68 2.42
C TYR A 55 3.46 24.12 2.04
N PRO A 56 2.52 24.76 2.76
CA PRO A 56 1.65 24.17 3.78
C PRO A 56 0.53 23.31 3.17
N LEU A 57 0.27 22.15 3.78
CA LEU A 57 -0.78 21.23 3.34
C LEU A 57 -2.16 21.90 3.36
N LYS A 58 -3.02 21.57 2.39
CA LYS A 58 -4.37 22.14 2.31
C LYS A 58 -5.20 21.73 3.53
N GLU A 59 -5.98 22.68 4.04
CA GLU A 59 -6.88 22.45 5.18
C GLU A 59 -7.88 21.32 4.91
N GLY A 60 -8.34 21.16 3.67
CA GLY A 60 -9.27 20.09 3.30
C GLY A 60 -8.66 18.69 3.41
N LEU A 61 -7.37 18.55 3.08
CA LEU A 61 -6.64 17.30 3.24
C LEU A 61 -6.48 16.98 4.73
N LEU A 62 -6.02 17.95 5.53
CA LEU A 62 -5.84 17.78 6.97
C LEU A 62 -7.17 17.43 7.67
N ALA A 63 -8.26 18.09 7.29
CA ALA A 63 -9.60 17.81 7.80
C ALA A 63 -10.08 16.41 7.37
N LEU A 64 -9.89 16.02 6.10
CA LEU A 64 -10.26 14.69 5.60
C LEU A 64 -9.56 13.57 6.40
N VAL A 65 -8.24 13.62 6.46
CA VAL A 65 -7.45 12.59 7.14
C VAL A 65 -7.72 12.61 8.65
N GLY A 66 -7.73 13.78 9.28
CA GLY A 66 -8.00 13.92 10.71
C GLY A 66 -9.37 13.40 11.12
N GLU A 67 -10.43 13.76 10.41
CA GLU A 67 -11.79 13.30 10.71
C GLU A 67 -11.98 11.80 10.40
N ALA A 68 -11.31 11.28 9.38
CA ALA A 68 -11.30 9.84 9.11
C ALA A 68 -10.66 9.06 10.25
N LEU A 69 -9.51 9.52 10.77
CA LEU A 69 -8.86 8.92 11.95
C LEU A 69 -9.78 8.94 13.18
N ASP A 70 -10.42 10.09 13.44
CA ASP A 70 -11.30 10.26 14.60
C ASP A 70 -12.54 9.36 14.53
N LYS A 71 -13.08 9.18 13.32
CA LYS A 71 -14.24 8.34 13.07
C LYS A 71 -13.90 6.85 13.15
N GLU A 72 -12.84 6.44 12.46
CA GLU A 72 -12.54 5.03 12.23
C GLU A 72 -11.67 4.40 13.31
N LYS A 73 -10.80 5.20 13.95
CA LYS A 73 -9.87 4.73 14.99
C LYS A 73 -9.13 3.46 14.56
N PRO A 74 -8.37 3.53 13.44
CA PRO A 74 -7.67 2.36 12.93
C PRO A 74 -6.55 1.92 13.88
N ASP A 75 -6.21 0.63 13.85
CA ASP A 75 -5.04 0.09 14.53
C ASP A 75 -3.73 0.51 13.84
N ILE A 76 -3.79 0.74 12.52
CA ILE A 76 -2.68 1.29 11.73
C ILE A 76 -3.19 2.18 10.58
N ALA A 77 -2.50 3.28 10.32
CA ALA A 77 -2.64 4.05 9.10
C ALA A 77 -1.53 3.69 8.09
N ILE A 78 -1.85 3.57 6.81
CA ILE A 78 -0.86 3.30 5.76
C ILE A 78 -0.91 4.42 4.74
N LEU A 79 0.23 5.07 4.53
CA LEU A 79 0.44 6.03 3.44
C LEU A 79 0.78 5.26 2.15
N GLY A 80 -0.09 5.37 1.14
CA GLY A 80 -0.10 4.57 -0.08
C GLY A 80 0.73 5.11 -1.24
N GLY A 81 1.76 5.90 -0.95
CA GLY A 81 2.63 6.53 -1.94
C GLY A 81 2.12 7.88 -2.43
N ASP A 82 3.05 8.64 -2.98
CA ASP A 82 2.87 10.03 -3.36
C ASP A 82 2.40 10.90 -2.18
N ASN A 83 3.20 10.83 -1.12
CA ASN A 83 2.81 11.25 0.22
C ASN A 83 2.94 12.78 0.40
N ILE A 84 4.12 13.34 0.19
CA ILE A 84 4.34 14.80 0.30
C ILE A 84 5.04 15.28 -0.96
N LEU A 85 4.54 16.36 -1.57
CA LEU A 85 5.23 17.02 -2.68
C LEU A 85 6.26 18.04 -2.17
N GLY A 86 7.38 18.15 -2.88
CA GLY A 86 8.53 18.97 -2.51
C GLY A 86 9.36 18.43 -1.34
N GLY A 87 10.53 19.04 -1.12
CA GLY A 87 11.50 18.64 -0.07
C GLY A 87 11.34 19.31 1.31
N ASP A 88 10.23 20.01 1.57
CA ASP A 88 10.03 20.73 2.85
C ASP A 88 9.44 19.80 3.92
N PHE A 89 10.28 19.38 4.88
CA PHE A 89 9.88 18.47 5.96
C PHE A 89 8.77 19.00 6.88
N ARG A 90 8.44 20.30 6.85
CA ARG A 90 7.26 20.81 7.58
C ARG A 90 5.95 20.25 7.02
N GLY A 91 5.91 19.83 5.75
CA GLY A 91 4.77 19.12 5.18
C GLY A 91 4.59 17.73 5.83
N TYR A 92 5.71 17.05 6.09
CA TYR A 92 5.73 15.76 6.78
C TYR A 92 5.23 15.93 8.21
N GLU A 93 5.75 16.94 8.94
CA GLU A 93 5.29 17.28 10.29
C GLU A 93 3.76 17.51 10.33
N GLN A 94 3.20 18.28 9.39
CA GLN A 94 1.74 18.54 9.32
C GLN A 94 0.91 17.28 9.07
N LEU A 95 1.39 16.35 8.24
CA LEU A 95 0.68 15.10 7.97
C LEU A 95 0.84 14.09 9.12
N LEU A 96 2.07 13.86 9.56
CA LEU A 96 2.42 12.83 10.54
C LEU A 96 1.92 13.18 11.95
N SER A 97 1.83 14.47 12.29
CA SER A 97 1.19 14.91 13.54
C SER A 97 -0.26 14.43 13.67
N LEU A 98 -0.98 14.21 12.56
CA LEU A 98 -2.33 13.64 12.61
C LEU A 98 -2.35 12.24 13.22
N PHE A 99 -1.30 11.44 12.98
CA PHE A 99 -1.14 10.10 13.54
C PHE A 99 -0.58 10.14 14.96
N THR A 100 0.52 10.89 15.17
CA THR A 100 1.21 10.93 16.47
C THR A 100 0.32 11.51 17.56
N ASP A 101 -0.47 12.55 17.27
CA ASP A 101 -1.36 13.18 18.24
C ASP A 101 -2.54 12.26 18.64
N ARG A 102 -2.80 11.22 17.85
CA ARG A 102 -3.85 10.22 18.06
C ARG A 102 -3.34 8.88 18.55
N ASP A 103 -2.04 8.74 18.76
CA ASP A 103 -1.39 7.47 19.12
C ASP A 103 -1.71 6.34 18.11
N VAL A 104 -1.77 6.71 16.82
CA VAL A 104 -2.01 5.76 15.72
C VAL A 104 -0.66 5.43 15.09
N SER A 105 -0.27 4.16 15.13
CA SER A 105 0.90 3.70 14.38
C SER A 105 0.66 3.83 12.87
N PHE A 106 1.73 4.04 12.11
CA PHE A 106 1.64 4.17 10.67
C PHE A 106 2.79 3.47 9.94
N SER A 107 2.55 3.12 8.68
CA SER A 107 3.58 2.71 7.74
C SER A 107 3.38 3.39 6.39
N LEU A 108 4.28 3.17 5.43
CA LEU A 108 4.21 3.77 4.10
C LEU A 108 4.75 2.86 3.00
N VAL A 109 4.29 3.14 1.78
CA VAL A 109 5.02 2.85 0.54
C VAL A 109 5.37 4.17 -0.13
N PHE A 110 6.39 4.16 -0.98
CA PHE A 110 6.70 5.27 -1.86
C PHE A 110 5.94 5.15 -3.19
N GLY A 111 5.60 6.30 -3.77
CA GLY A 111 5.05 6.44 -5.09
C GLY A 111 5.99 7.18 -6.05
N ASN A 112 5.58 7.26 -7.30
CA ASN A 112 6.42 7.79 -8.38
C ASN A 112 6.65 9.32 -8.29
N HIS A 113 5.83 10.02 -7.52
CA HIS A 113 6.03 11.43 -7.21
C HIS A 113 6.90 11.63 -5.96
N ASP A 114 7.23 10.60 -5.17
CA ASP A 114 8.03 10.79 -3.96
C ASP A 114 9.52 11.11 -4.23
N LYS A 115 10.01 10.96 -5.46
CA LYS A 115 11.35 11.40 -5.89
C LYS A 115 11.37 12.11 -7.25
N ASP A 116 10.27 12.76 -7.63
CA ASP A 116 10.10 13.30 -8.98
C ASP A 116 10.71 14.70 -9.21
N SER A 117 11.31 15.33 -8.20
CA SER A 117 11.89 16.66 -8.30
C SER A 117 13.26 16.77 -7.62
N ASP A 118 14.10 17.69 -8.12
CA ASP A 118 15.49 17.87 -7.68
C ASP A 118 15.60 18.36 -6.22
N ASP A 119 14.56 19.02 -5.71
CA ASP A 119 14.52 19.50 -4.32
C ASP A 119 14.17 18.39 -3.31
N LYS A 120 13.71 17.22 -3.79
CA LYS A 120 13.39 16.10 -2.92
C LYS A 120 14.63 15.29 -2.53
N PRO A 121 14.81 15.00 -1.23
CA PRO A 121 15.88 14.12 -0.79
C PRO A 121 15.64 12.69 -1.30
N GLU A 122 16.70 11.88 -1.33
CA GLU A 122 16.59 10.45 -1.68
C GLU A 122 15.59 9.72 -0.75
N LYS A 123 14.95 8.66 -1.26
CA LYS A 123 13.88 7.94 -0.52
C LYS A 123 14.38 7.40 0.82
N GLU A 124 15.66 7.05 0.94
CA GLU A 124 16.28 6.60 2.20
C GLU A 124 16.34 7.72 3.24
N VAL A 125 16.57 8.96 2.81
CA VAL A 125 16.56 10.14 3.68
C VAL A 125 15.13 10.47 4.09
N GLN A 126 14.17 10.34 3.18
CA GLN A 126 12.75 10.49 3.51
C GLN A 126 12.31 9.41 4.50
N LEU A 127 12.70 8.15 4.31
CA LEU A 127 12.41 7.06 5.23
C LEU A 127 12.97 7.34 6.62
N ALA A 128 14.21 7.82 6.71
CA ALA A 128 14.82 8.22 7.98
C ALA A 128 14.04 9.36 8.67
N GLU A 129 13.49 10.32 7.91
CA GLU A 129 12.60 11.34 8.45
C GLU A 129 11.31 10.72 8.99
N TYR A 130 10.62 9.86 8.23
CA TYR A 130 9.41 9.16 8.70
C TYR A 130 9.68 8.36 9.98
N GLN A 131 10.80 7.65 10.04
CA GLN A 131 11.22 6.85 11.21
C GLN A 131 11.55 7.69 12.44
N SER A 132 11.75 9.00 12.30
CA SER A 132 11.96 9.90 13.45
C SER A 132 10.67 10.20 14.23
N TYR A 133 9.50 9.91 13.66
CA TYR A 133 8.20 10.13 14.30
C TYR A 133 7.73 8.88 15.06
N ALA A 134 7.18 9.09 16.25
CA ALA A 134 6.62 8.02 17.06
C ALA A 134 5.52 7.25 16.29
N GLY A 135 5.50 5.93 16.45
CA GLY A 135 4.51 5.08 15.79
C GLY A 135 4.82 4.74 14.33
N CYS A 136 5.91 5.23 13.74
CA CYS A 136 6.37 4.75 12.44
C CYS A 136 6.82 3.29 12.52
N LEU A 137 6.23 2.44 11.70
CA LEU A 137 6.55 1.01 11.57
C LEU A 137 7.25 0.68 10.25
N ALA A 138 7.45 1.68 9.38
CA ALA A 138 8.13 1.49 8.11
C ALA A 138 9.62 1.25 8.31
N TYR A 139 10.15 0.26 7.61
CA TYR A 139 11.59 -0.01 7.53
C TYR A 139 11.95 -0.48 6.14
N ASP A 140 13.24 -0.59 5.86
CA ASP A 140 13.73 -1.20 4.63
C ASP A 140 14.34 -2.55 4.97
N ALA A 141 13.75 -3.64 4.47
CA ALA A 141 14.08 -4.99 4.90
C ALA A 141 15.47 -5.43 4.45
N ASP A 142 15.93 -4.92 3.31
CA ASP A 142 17.28 -5.11 2.81
C ASP A 142 17.61 -3.98 1.82
N PRO A 143 18.59 -3.11 2.13
CA PRO A 143 18.97 -1.99 1.25
C PRO A 143 19.61 -2.42 -0.08
N LEU A 144 19.81 -3.73 -0.30
CA LEU A 144 20.21 -4.28 -1.59
C LEU A 144 19.02 -4.58 -2.51
N LEU A 145 17.79 -4.56 -2.00
CA LEU A 145 16.59 -4.68 -2.82
C LEU A 145 16.39 -3.43 -3.66
N SER A 146 15.75 -3.61 -4.81
CA SER A 146 15.30 -2.49 -5.62
C SER A 146 14.28 -1.63 -4.86
N GLY A 147 14.42 -0.30 -5.00
CA GLY A 147 13.58 0.68 -4.32
C GLY A 147 14.01 0.92 -2.87
N CYS A 148 13.12 1.49 -2.07
CA CYS A 148 13.35 1.77 -0.65
C CYS A 148 12.08 1.46 0.16
N ALA A 149 12.25 1.11 1.43
CA ALA A 149 11.15 0.80 2.35
C ALA A 149 10.33 -0.43 1.93
N THR A 150 10.94 -1.42 1.29
CA THR A 150 10.28 -2.73 1.07
C THR A 150 10.30 -3.49 2.40
N HIS A 151 9.14 -3.83 2.94
CA HIS A 151 9.06 -4.46 4.27
C HIS A 151 7.76 -5.23 4.53
N ASN A 152 7.66 -5.87 5.70
CA ASN A 152 6.47 -6.58 6.12
C ASN A 152 6.15 -6.38 7.60
N LEU A 153 4.87 -6.40 7.95
CA LEU A 153 4.40 -6.26 9.33
C LEU A 153 3.52 -7.47 9.71
N PRO A 154 4.04 -8.42 10.50
CA PRO A 154 3.25 -9.50 11.07
C PRO A 154 2.27 -8.98 12.12
N ILE A 155 1.04 -9.49 12.12
CA ILE A 155 0.00 -9.18 13.10
C ILE A 155 -0.26 -10.43 13.95
N GLN A 156 -0.10 -10.30 15.25
CA GLN A 156 -0.33 -11.35 16.24
C GLN A 156 -1.81 -11.48 16.58
N SER A 157 -2.25 -12.66 17.01
CA SER A 157 -3.56 -12.86 17.64
C SER A 157 -3.77 -11.90 18.83
N SER A 158 -5.03 -11.70 19.23
CA SER A 158 -5.40 -10.83 20.34
C SER A 158 -4.72 -11.22 21.67
N ASP A 159 -4.41 -12.50 21.85
CA ASP A 159 -3.67 -13.06 23.00
C ASP A 159 -2.13 -13.03 22.83
N GLY A 160 -1.62 -12.59 21.68
CA GLY A 160 -0.19 -12.50 21.37
C GLY A 160 0.50 -13.85 21.15
N SER A 161 -0.24 -14.96 21.07
CA SER A 161 0.34 -16.31 21.05
C SER A 161 0.92 -16.73 19.69
N LYS A 162 0.43 -16.16 18.58
CA LYS A 162 0.88 -16.52 17.22
C LYS A 162 0.64 -15.40 16.22
N THR A 163 1.38 -15.42 15.11
CA THR A 163 1.08 -14.60 13.93
C THR A 163 -0.16 -15.13 13.23
N VAL A 164 -1.16 -14.27 13.05
CA VAL A 164 -2.44 -14.60 12.39
C VAL A 164 -2.54 -14.01 11.00
N PHE A 165 -1.93 -12.83 10.78
CA PHE A 165 -2.00 -12.10 9.51
C PHE A 165 -0.66 -11.40 9.22
N ASN A 166 -0.42 -11.00 7.97
CA ASN A 166 0.75 -10.21 7.60
C ASN A 166 0.39 -9.09 6.61
N LEU A 167 1.09 -7.95 6.70
CA LEU A 167 1.01 -6.87 5.72
C LEU A 167 2.33 -6.80 4.93
N TRP A 168 2.27 -6.72 3.61
CA TRP A 168 3.43 -6.57 2.72
C TRP A 168 3.46 -5.17 2.11
N PHE A 169 4.63 -4.57 2.02
CA PHE A 169 4.84 -3.21 1.50
C PHE A 169 5.95 -3.25 0.45
N PHE A 170 5.63 -2.82 -0.77
CA PHE A 170 6.57 -2.81 -1.89
C PHE A 170 6.72 -1.39 -2.45
N ASP A 171 7.96 -0.98 -2.70
CA ASP A 171 8.23 0.17 -3.57
C ASP A 171 8.07 -0.26 -5.03
N SER A 172 7.03 0.25 -5.68
CA SER A 172 6.77 -0.01 -7.10
C SER A 172 7.65 0.84 -8.03
N GLY A 173 8.54 1.66 -7.49
CA GLY A 173 9.44 2.53 -8.24
C GLY A 173 8.75 3.76 -8.85
N ASP A 174 9.52 4.49 -9.67
CA ASP A 174 9.10 5.78 -10.20
C ASP A 174 8.83 5.72 -11.71
N LYS A 175 9.76 6.21 -12.52
CA LYS A 175 9.79 6.09 -13.97
C LYS A 175 11.00 5.27 -14.38
N TYR A 176 10.82 4.39 -15.34
CA TYR A 176 11.86 3.53 -15.89
C TYR A 176 11.99 3.68 -17.40
N GLU A 177 13.22 3.70 -17.90
CA GLU A 177 13.54 3.61 -19.32
C GLU A 177 13.85 2.15 -19.67
N TYR A 178 13.02 1.58 -20.53
CA TYR A 178 13.08 0.20 -20.97
C TYR A 178 14.08 0.04 -22.13
N ASP A 179 14.55 -1.20 -22.35
CA ASP A 179 15.56 -1.52 -23.38
C ASP A 179 15.15 -1.14 -24.82
N ASP A 180 13.84 -1.04 -25.08
CA ASP A 180 13.27 -0.59 -26.35
C ASP A 180 13.14 0.94 -26.47
N GLY A 181 13.65 1.69 -25.48
CA GLY A 181 13.63 3.14 -25.40
C GLY A 181 12.30 3.74 -24.93
N VAL A 182 11.32 2.90 -24.54
CA VAL A 182 10.09 3.37 -23.91
C VAL A 182 10.41 3.89 -22.51
N ARG A 183 9.94 5.08 -22.16
CA ARG A 183 9.97 5.58 -20.77
C ARG A 183 8.56 5.54 -20.20
N ASP A 184 8.35 4.72 -19.17
CA ASP A 184 7.04 4.54 -18.54
C ASP A 184 7.17 4.40 -17.01
N TYR A 185 6.07 4.13 -16.31
CA TYR A 185 6.08 3.76 -14.90
C TYR A 185 6.93 2.50 -14.65
N ASP A 186 7.60 2.50 -13.51
CA ASP A 186 8.33 1.33 -13.02
C ASP A 186 7.38 0.34 -12.31
N ARG A 187 7.95 -0.75 -11.82
CA ARG A 187 7.27 -1.88 -11.20
C ARG A 187 8.09 -2.47 -10.06
N VAL A 188 7.43 -3.24 -9.21
CA VAL A 188 8.09 -4.13 -8.25
C VAL A 188 8.99 -5.12 -9.00
N ARG A 189 10.23 -5.24 -8.54
CA ARG A 189 11.30 -5.98 -9.22
C ARG A 189 11.44 -7.41 -8.73
N SER A 190 12.08 -8.22 -9.56
CA SER A 190 12.29 -9.66 -9.31
C SER A 190 12.96 -9.97 -7.97
N ASP A 191 13.88 -9.11 -7.49
CA ASP A 191 14.55 -9.26 -6.19
C ASP A 191 13.59 -9.06 -5.00
N GLN A 192 12.72 -8.04 -5.05
CA GLN A 192 11.64 -7.82 -4.08
C GLN A 192 10.65 -9.00 -4.07
N ILE A 193 10.31 -9.53 -5.25
CA ILE A 193 9.42 -10.70 -5.40
C ILE A 193 10.04 -11.95 -4.76
N GLU A 194 11.33 -12.21 -4.99
CA GLU A 194 12.03 -13.36 -4.39
C GLU A 194 12.20 -13.19 -2.87
N TRP A 195 12.45 -11.96 -2.40
CA TRP A 195 12.45 -11.64 -0.98
C TRP A 195 11.09 -11.97 -0.33
N TYR A 196 9.99 -11.53 -0.93
CA TYR A 196 8.64 -11.84 -0.47
C TYR A 196 8.40 -13.35 -0.41
N LYS A 197 8.71 -14.10 -1.48
CA LYS A 197 8.54 -15.56 -1.50
C LYS A 197 9.35 -16.25 -0.41
N GLY A 198 10.56 -15.76 -0.14
CA GLY A 198 11.41 -16.24 0.95
C GLY A 198 10.79 -15.96 2.31
N LYS A 199 10.46 -14.70 2.60
CA LYS A 199 9.90 -14.26 3.88
C LYS A 199 8.56 -14.92 4.18
N SER A 200 7.69 -15.08 3.18
CA SER A 200 6.42 -15.80 3.31
C SER A 200 6.63 -17.28 3.69
N LYS A 201 7.66 -17.94 3.15
CA LYS A 201 8.00 -19.33 3.54
C LYS A 201 8.50 -19.39 4.98
N ASP A 202 9.28 -18.42 5.42
CA ASP A 202 9.74 -18.32 6.80
C ASP A 202 8.54 -18.15 7.77
N LEU A 203 7.59 -17.26 7.43
CA LEU A 203 6.36 -17.07 8.19
C LEU A 203 5.52 -18.35 8.24
N GLN A 204 5.39 -19.07 7.11
CA GLN A 204 4.70 -20.36 7.08
C GLN A 204 5.38 -21.39 7.98
N GLN A 205 6.72 -21.46 7.96
CA GLN A 205 7.47 -22.41 8.78
C GLN A 205 7.32 -22.08 10.27
N ALA A 206 7.40 -20.81 10.65
CA ALA A 206 7.17 -20.35 12.01
C ALA A 206 5.73 -20.62 12.48
N ASN A 207 4.76 -20.59 11.57
CA ASN A 207 3.35 -20.86 11.84
C ASN A 207 2.97 -22.36 11.68
N GLY A 208 3.87 -23.27 12.07
CA GLY A 208 3.59 -24.71 12.09
C GLY A 208 3.33 -25.33 10.71
N GLY A 209 3.86 -24.71 9.64
CA GLY A 209 3.65 -25.13 8.26
C GLY A 209 2.36 -24.62 7.64
N GLN A 210 1.55 -23.82 8.34
CA GLN A 210 0.36 -23.17 7.80
C GLN A 210 0.72 -21.81 7.23
N LYS A 211 0.22 -21.49 6.03
CA LYS A 211 0.40 -20.15 5.44
C LYS A 211 -0.25 -19.10 6.35
N VAL A 212 0.36 -17.92 6.41
CA VAL A 212 -0.19 -16.75 7.10
C VAL A 212 -0.89 -15.89 6.04
N PRO A 213 -2.22 -15.71 6.10
CA PRO A 213 -2.93 -14.84 5.15
C PRO A 213 -2.43 -13.40 5.27
N SER A 214 -2.51 -12.65 4.16
CA SER A 214 -1.90 -11.34 4.07
C SER A 214 -2.57 -10.40 3.08
N LEU A 215 -2.28 -9.11 3.24
CA LEU A 215 -2.55 -8.06 2.25
C LEU A 215 -1.23 -7.43 1.82
N ALA A 216 -1.18 -6.97 0.57
CA ALA A 216 -0.06 -6.22 0.03
C ALA A 216 -0.46 -4.76 -0.23
N PHE A 217 0.52 -3.87 -0.19
CA PHE A 217 0.38 -2.44 -0.46
C PHE A 217 1.52 -2.00 -1.37
N GLN A 218 1.20 -1.28 -2.43
CA GLN A 218 2.15 -0.60 -3.30
C GLN A 218 1.45 0.58 -3.98
N HIS A 219 2.21 1.47 -4.61
CA HIS A 219 1.61 2.65 -5.22
C HIS A 219 1.03 2.37 -6.62
N ILE A 220 1.85 1.87 -7.54
CA ILE A 220 1.48 1.66 -8.96
C ILE A 220 0.81 0.29 -9.12
N ILE A 221 -0.36 0.27 -9.75
CA ILE A 221 -1.12 -0.95 -10.04
C ILE A 221 -0.42 -1.87 -11.06
N VAL A 222 -0.63 -3.17 -10.95
CA VAL A 222 0.00 -4.17 -11.84
C VAL A 222 -0.69 -4.26 -13.22
N PRO A 223 0.03 -4.65 -14.29
CA PRO A 223 -0.52 -4.73 -15.66
C PRO A 223 -1.73 -5.67 -15.82
N GLU A 224 -1.85 -6.69 -14.97
CA GLU A 224 -2.93 -7.69 -14.96
C GLU A 224 -4.31 -7.06 -14.74
N VAL A 225 -4.39 -5.82 -14.25
CA VAL A 225 -5.64 -5.05 -14.14
C VAL A 225 -6.37 -4.98 -15.49
N TYR A 226 -5.65 -4.97 -16.61
CA TYR A 226 -6.26 -5.00 -17.93
C TYR A 226 -7.00 -6.31 -18.23
N GLU A 227 -6.45 -7.44 -17.78
CA GLU A 227 -7.07 -8.75 -17.94
C GLU A 227 -8.26 -8.93 -16.97
N ALA A 228 -8.15 -8.31 -15.79
CA ALA A 228 -9.21 -8.28 -14.81
C ALA A 228 -10.41 -7.46 -15.30
N LEU A 229 -10.18 -6.23 -15.75
CA LEU A 229 -11.23 -5.23 -15.97
C LEU A 229 -11.67 -5.05 -17.41
N PHE A 230 -10.96 -5.55 -18.41
CA PHE A 230 -11.29 -5.19 -19.79
C PHE A 230 -11.45 -6.39 -20.72
N PHE A 231 -12.41 -6.28 -21.63
CA PHE A 231 -12.48 -7.19 -22.76
C PHE A 231 -11.48 -6.77 -23.83
N LYS A 232 -10.69 -7.72 -24.33
CA LYS A 232 -9.84 -7.52 -25.52
C LYS A 232 -10.76 -7.44 -26.76
N SER A 233 -10.84 -6.29 -27.41
CA SER A 233 -11.53 -6.11 -28.70
C SER A 233 -10.51 -6.04 -29.84
N PRO A 234 -10.77 -6.72 -30.98
CA PRO A 234 -9.95 -6.63 -32.17
C PRO A 234 -10.23 -5.37 -33.02
N PHE A 235 -11.23 -4.54 -32.66
CA PHE A 235 -11.67 -3.38 -33.46
C PHE A 235 -11.31 -2.04 -32.84
N ASN A 236 -10.81 -1.10 -33.66
CA ASN A 236 -10.50 0.26 -33.22
C ASN A 236 -11.74 1.10 -32.95
N LEU A 237 -12.08 1.29 -31.68
CA LEU A 237 -13.23 2.11 -31.24
C LEU A 237 -12.85 3.57 -30.93
N GLY A 238 -11.69 4.06 -31.41
CA GLY A 238 -11.28 5.45 -31.26
C GLY A 238 -11.02 5.85 -29.81
N LYS A 239 -11.53 7.02 -29.37
CA LYS A 239 -11.32 7.56 -28.01
C LYS A 239 -11.87 6.70 -26.87
N ALA A 240 -12.68 5.67 -27.17
CA ALA A 240 -13.16 4.72 -26.19
C ALA A 240 -12.07 3.75 -25.72
N VAL A 241 -10.83 3.92 -26.21
CA VAL A 241 -9.76 2.95 -26.06
C VAL A 241 -8.40 3.62 -25.94
N LYS A 242 -7.57 3.13 -25.00
CA LYS A 242 -6.15 3.42 -24.93
C LYS A 242 -5.34 2.14 -25.25
N SER A 243 -4.24 2.31 -25.97
CA SER A 243 -3.29 1.24 -26.30
C SER A 243 -2.22 1.18 -25.21
N PHE A 244 -2.21 0.12 -24.41
CA PHE A 244 -1.34 -0.01 -23.23
C PHE A 244 -0.28 -1.11 -23.36
N HIS A 245 -0.07 -1.66 -24.55
CA HIS A 245 0.96 -2.68 -24.79
C HIS A 245 1.72 -2.39 -26.08
N GLY A 246 3.05 -2.50 -26.02
CA GLY A 246 4.02 -2.16 -27.06
C GLY A 246 3.71 -2.83 -28.40
N GLY A 247 2.95 -2.14 -29.24
CA GLY A 247 2.60 -2.59 -30.59
C GLY A 247 1.42 -3.57 -30.69
N ALA A 248 0.84 -4.06 -29.59
CA ALA A 248 -0.35 -4.89 -29.64
C ALA A 248 -1.62 -4.02 -29.67
N ARG A 249 -2.23 -3.90 -30.85
CA ARG A 249 -3.47 -3.14 -31.11
C ARG A 249 -4.71 -3.82 -30.53
N TYR A 250 -4.79 -3.95 -29.21
CA TYR A 250 -6.02 -4.38 -28.55
C TYR A 250 -6.81 -3.20 -28.05
N PHE A 251 -8.12 -3.30 -28.22
CA PHE A 251 -9.05 -2.29 -27.76
C PHE A 251 -9.75 -2.76 -26.50
N TYR A 252 -9.50 -2.11 -25.36
CA TYR A 252 -10.06 -2.49 -24.08
C TYR A 252 -11.43 -1.84 -23.85
N VAL A 253 -12.47 -2.65 -23.68
CA VAL A 253 -13.81 -2.19 -23.25
C VAL A 253 -13.97 -2.53 -21.77
N PRO A 254 -14.27 -1.56 -20.89
CA PRO A 254 -14.38 -1.81 -19.46
C PRO A 254 -15.53 -2.78 -19.17
N ASN A 255 -15.23 -3.85 -18.46
CA ASN A 255 -16.16 -4.82 -17.92
C ASN A 255 -16.56 -4.39 -16.51
N LEU A 256 -17.46 -3.40 -16.43
CA LEU A 256 -17.95 -2.85 -15.17
C LEU A 256 -18.72 -3.88 -14.31
N PHE A 257 -19.03 -5.07 -14.84
CA PHE A 257 -19.68 -6.15 -14.10
C PHE A 257 -18.72 -6.93 -13.18
N LYS A 258 -17.41 -6.75 -13.34
CA LYS A 258 -16.40 -7.47 -12.56
C LYS A 258 -15.88 -6.69 -11.36
N LEU A 259 -16.16 -5.40 -11.29
CA LEU A 259 -15.64 -4.52 -10.25
C LEU A 259 -16.75 -4.17 -9.25
N ASP A 260 -16.39 -4.08 -7.98
CA ASP A 260 -17.17 -3.39 -6.97
C ASP A 260 -16.58 -1.99 -6.77
N GLY A 261 -17.39 -0.95 -6.93
CA GLY A 261 -16.97 0.44 -6.79
C GLY A 261 -17.00 1.26 -8.09
N ILE A 262 -16.08 2.21 -8.22
CA ILE A 262 -16.11 3.25 -9.25
C ILE A 262 -14.78 3.32 -9.99
N MET A 263 -14.83 3.36 -11.33
CA MET A 263 -13.68 3.61 -12.19
C MET A 263 -13.98 4.83 -13.08
N PHE A 264 -13.35 5.97 -12.79
CA PHE A 264 -13.51 7.20 -13.57
C PHE A 264 -12.34 7.47 -14.53
N GLU A 265 -11.23 6.76 -14.39
CA GLU A 265 -10.10 6.80 -15.32
C GLU A 265 -9.55 5.41 -15.61
N ALA A 266 -8.80 5.30 -16.70
CA ALA A 266 -8.16 4.04 -17.05
C ALA A 266 -6.94 3.81 -16.15
N PRO A 267 -6.77 2.62 -15.57
CA PRO A 267 -5.62 2.31 -14.71
C PRO A 267 -4.28 2.55 -15.41
N CYS A 268 -3.27 3.03 -14.69
CA CYS A 268 -1.95 3.34 -15.26
C CYS A 268 -0.84 2.43 -14.72
N PRO A 269 -0.83 1.12 -15.05
CA PRO A 269 0.24 0.22 -14.64
C PRO A 269 1.54 0.47 -15.42
N SER A 270 2.61 -0.19 -14.98
CA SER A 270 3.89 -0.25 -15.68
C SER A 270 3.79 -0.90 -17.08
N TYR A 271 4.72 -0.53 -17.95
CA TYR A 271 4.91 -1.21 -19.24
C TYR A 271 5.48 -2.63 -19.07
N GLY A 272 6.44 -2.80 -18.17
CA GLY A 272 7.02 -4.10 -17.84
C GLY A 272 6.21 -4.87 -16.82
N ASN A 273 6.52 -6.15 -16.68
CA ASN A 273 5.98 -7.03 -15.65
C ASN A 273 7.05 -8.05 -15.25
N ASP A 274 7.43 -8.07 -13.98
CA ASP A 274 8.42 -9.02 -13.43
C ASP A 274 7.76 -10.27 -12.79
N GLY A 275 6.44 -10.42 -12.92
CA GLY A 275 5.70 -11.59 -12.44
C GLY A 275 5.21 -11.49 -10.99
N GLU A 276 5.03 -10.28 -10.48
CA GLU A 276 4.53 -10.02 -9.13
C GLU A 276 3.16 -10.67 -8.88
N TRP A 277 2.21 -10.43 -9.79
CA TRP A 277 0.85 -10.95 -9.61
C TRP A 277 0.80 -12.47 -9.63
N ASP A 278 1.55 -13.10 -10.55
CA ASP A 278 1.67 -14.56 -10.59
C ASP A 278 2.34 -15.09 -9.31
N ALA A 279 3.30 -14.38 -8.72
CA ALA A 279 3.89 -14.77 -7.43
C ALA A 279 2.87 -14.74 -6.27
N PHE A 280 1.97 -13.75 -6.23
CA PHE A 280 0.87 -13.72 -5.25
C PHE A 280 -0.07 -14.91 -5.45
N VAL A 281 -0.49 -15.17 -6.69
CA VAL A 281 -1.40 -16.27 -7.03
C VAL A 281 -0.78 -17.63 -6.71
N GLU A 282 0.46 -17.88 -7.12
CA GLU A 282 1.18 -19.15 -6.89
C GLU A 282 1.43 -19.39 -5.40
N ARG A 283 1.78 -18.34 -4.66
CA ARG A 283 2.03 -18.46 -3.23
C ARG A 283 0.75 -18.66 -2.45
N GLY A 284 -0.34 -18.02 -2.85
CA GLY A 284 -1.70 -18.26 -2.35
C GLY A 284 -1.89 -17.92 -0.87
N ASP A 285 -1.19 -16.90 -0.39
CA ASP A 285 -1.32 -16.32 0.96
C ASP A 285 -1.61 -14.81 0.94
N VAL A 286 -1.58 -14.17 -0.22
CA VAL A 286 -2.01 -12.77 -0.41
C VAL A 286 -3.48 -12.77 -0.86
N LEU A 287 -4.35 -12.17 -0.04
CA LEU A 287 -5.78 -12.04 -0.33
C LEU A 287 -6.08 -10.90 -1.30
N GLY A 288 -5.28 -9.84 -1.24
CA GLY A 288 -5.39 -8.67 -2.10
C GLY A 288 -4.20 -7.75 -2.01
N CYS A 289 -4.00 -6.93 -3.04
CA CYS A 289 -3.03 -5.84 -3.08
C CYS A 289 -3.76 -4.51 -3.26
N ALA A 290 -3.41 -3.53 -2.43
CA ALA A 290 -4.00 -2.20 -2.45
C ALA A 290 -3.08 -1.18 -3.12
N PHE A 291 -3.67 -0.36 -3.98
CA PHE A 291 -2.99 0.55 -4.89
C PHE A 291 -3.50 1.99 -4.76
N GLY A 292 -2.64 2.96 -5.09
CA GLY A 292 -2.96 4.38 -5.27
C GLY A 292 -2.79 4.78 -6.74
N HIS A 293 -2.15 5.91 -7.02
CA HIS A 293 -1.71 6.35 -8.36
C HIS A 293 -2.83 6.86 -9.30
N ASP A 294 -3.90 6.09 -9.47
CA ASP A 294 -5.09 6.49 -10.22
C ASP A 294 -6.11 7.14 -9.28
N HIS A 295 -5.98 8.46 -9.08
CA HIS A 295 -6.62 9.23 -8.00
C HIS A 295 -8.15 9.18 -7.98
N ILE A 296 -8.79 8.98 -9.13
CA ILE A 296 -10.27 9.03 -9.24
C ILE A 296 -10.91 7.66 -9.43
N ASN A 297 -10.14 6.60 -9.20
CA ASN A 297 -10.62 5.23 -9.13
C ASN A 297 -10.77 4.77 -7.67
N SER A 298 -11.81 3.98 -7.42
CA SER A 298 -12.17 3.45 -6.11
C SER A 298 -12.90 2.12 -6.30
N PHE A 299 -12.19 1.11 -6.78
CA PHE A 299 -12.78 -0.19 -7.09
C PHE A 299 -12.03 -1.35 -6.44
N VAL A 300 -12.69 -2.49 -6.35
CA VAL A 300 -12.10 -3.79 -6.06
C VAL A 300 -12.45 -4.74 -7.20
N VAL A 301 -11.47 -5.49 -7.69
CA VAL A 301 -11.69 -6.54 -8.69
C VAL A 301 -10.86 -7.78 -8.35
N ASN A 302 -11.50 -8.94 -8.37
CA ASN A 302 -10.80 -10.20 -8.18
C ASN A 302 -10.16 -10.68 -9.49
N HIS A 303 -8.88 -11.04 -9.44
CA HIS A 303 -8.20 -11.72 -10.54
C HIS A 303 -7.42 -12.92 -10.03
N LYS A 304 -7.84 -14.12 -10.46
CA LYS A 304 -7.24 -15.41 -10.08
C LYS A 304 -7.21 -15.66 -8.55
N GLY A 305 -8.22 -15.17 -7.81
CA GLY A 305 -8.33 -15.40 -6.37
C GLY A 305 -7.61 -14.37 -5.49
N VAL A 306 -7.01 -13.34 -6.09
CA VAL A 306 -6.41 -12.20 -5.38
C VAL A 306 -7.14 -10.93 -5.79
N ASP A 307 -7.44 -10.05 -4.84
CA ASP A 307 -8.13 -8.79 -5.11
C ASP A 307 -7.17 -7.66 -5.47
N MET A 308 -7.48 -6.91 -6.53
CA MET A 308 -6.86 -5.63 -6.83
C MET A 308 -7.72 -4.52 -6.23
N ILE A 309 -7.18 -3.80 -5.25
CA ILE A 309 -7.91 -2.85 -4.41
C ILE A 309 -7.44 -1.43 -4.73
N GLN A 310 -8.12 -0.78 -5.68
CA GLN A 310 -7.81 0.60 -6.06
C GLN A 310 -8.40 1.59 -5.05
N THR A 311 -7.55 2.49 -4.55
CA THR A 311 -7.91 3.50 -3.55
C THR A 311 -7.84 4.90 -4.16
N PRO A 312 -8.87 5.74 -3.96
CA PRO A 312 -8.87 7.08 -4.51
C PRO A 312 -7.90 7.98 -3.75
N GLY A 313 -7.44 9.04 -4.40
CA GLY A 313 -6.56 10.02 -3.79
C GLY A 313 -7.25 10.87 -2.73
N ALA A 314 -6.53 11.17 -1.65
CA ALA A 314 -6.96 12.09 -0.60
C ALA A 314 -6.67 13.56 -0.93
N THR A 315 -5.88 13.82 -1.97
CA THR A 315 -5.38 15.15 -2.35
C THR A 315 -6.45 16.23 -2.53
N TYR A 316 -6.08 17.44 -2.10
CA TYR A 316 -6.78 18.71 -2.38
C TYR A 316 -5.95 19.67 -3.25
N ASN A 317 -4.79 19.21 -3.73
CA ASN A 317 -3.85 20.00 -4.52
C ASN A 317 -3.73 19.46 -5.95
N SER A 318 -3.57 18.14 -6.09
CA SER A 318 -3.61 17.44 -7.37
C SER A 318 -5.04 17.21 -7.87
N TYR A 319 -5.18 16.68 -9.08
CA TYR A 319 -6.48 16.33 -9.63
C TYR A 319 -7.17 15.27 -8.76
N GLY A 320 -8.49 15.35 -8.65
CA GLY A 320 -9.29 14.43 -7.85
C GLY A 320 -10.77 14.60 -8.14
N ASN A 321 -11.62 13.81 -7.48
CA ASN A 321 -13.06 13.84 -7.68
C ASN A 321 -13.81 13.69 -6.36
N ASP A 322 -14.61 14.69 -5.99
CA ASP A 322 -15.39 14.74 -4.74
C ASP A 322 -16.29 13.53 -4.49
N ILE A 323 -16.66 12.77 -5.54
CA ILE A 323 -17.49 11.56 -5.41
C ILE A 323 -16.71 10.44 -4.72
N VAL A 324 -15.41 10.32 -4.99
CA VAL A 324 -14.57 9.21 -4.51
C VAL A 324 -13.47 9.66 -3.55
N ARG A 325 -13.05 10.94 -3.58
CA ARG A 325 -12.00 11.49 -2.71
C ARG A 325 -12.25 11.04 -1.27
N GLY A 326 -11.28 10.36 -0.68
CA GLY A 326 -11.47 9.69 0.59
C GLY A 326 -10.26 8.87 0.99
N VAL A 327 -10.47 8.02 1.99
CA VAL A 327 -9.52 7.01 2.43
C VAL A 327 -10.19 5.63 2.36
N ARG A 328 -9.41 4.57 2.21
CA ARG A 328 -9.95 3.20 2.23
C ARG A 328 -9.78 2.59 3.61
N ILE A 329 -10.82 1.94 4.09
CA ILE A 329 -10.80 1.15 5.31
C ILE A 329 -10.76 -0.31 4.94
N LEU A 330 -9.90 -1.07 5.60
CA LEU A 330 -9.86 -2.53 5.54
C LEU A 330 -9.98 -3.07 6.96
N THR A 331 -10.79 -4.10 7.17
CA THR A 331 -10.99 -4.73 8.48
C THR A 331 -10.85 -6.24 8.36
N ILE A 332 -9.99 -6.81 9.18
CA ILE A 332 -9.71 -8.23 9.25
C ILE A 332 -10.27 -8.77 10.57
N ASP A 333 -10.75 -10.01 10.57
CA ASP A 333 -11.19 -10.75 11.77
C ASP A 333 -10.24 -11.91 12.04
N GLU A 334 -9.68 -12.02 13.24
CA GLU A 334 -8.78 -13.12 13.58
C GLU A 334 -9.48 -14.50 13.60
N ASN A 335 -10.81 -14.54 13.70
CA ASN A 335 -11.60 -15.77 13.65
C ASN A 335 -11.80 -16.28 12.22
N ASP A 336 -11.68 -15.41 11.22
CA ASP A 336 -11.68 -15.77 9.80
C ASP A 336 -10.62 -14.93 9.05
N PRO A 337 -9.33 -15.20 9.30
CA PRO A 337 -8.24 -14.34 8.81
C PRO A 337 -8.00 -14.52 7.30
N TRP A 338 -8.77 -15.37 6.61
CA TRP A 338 -8.70 -15.55 5.16
C TRP A 338 -9.74 -14.68 4.42
N THR A 339 -10.46 -13.82 5.14
CA THR A 339 -11.38 -12.83 4.58
C THR A 339 -11.13 -11.46 5.19
N TYR A 340 -11.59 -10.42 4.51
CA TYR A 340 -11.54 -9.05 5.00
C TYR A 340 -12.72 -8.25 4.42
N GLU A 341 -13.10 -7.19 5.12
CA GLU A 341 -14.08 -6.22 4.64
C GLU A 341 -13.36 -4.95 4.20
N THR A 342 -13.85 -4.29 3.15
CA THR A 342 -13.31 -2.99 2.74
C THR A 342 -14.38 -2.05 2.20
N TYR A 343 -14.18 -0.76 2.44
CA TYR A 343 -14.97 0.32 1.85
C TYR A 343 -14.15 1.61 1.78
N VAL A 344 -14.61 2.57 0.99
CA VAL A 344 -14.03 3.93 0.97
C VAL A 344 -14.89 4.85 1.82
N LEU A 345 -14.25 5.52 2.77
CA LEU A 345 -14.81 6.62 3.54
C LEU A 345 -14.51 7.91 2.79
N THR A 346 -15.51 8.45 2.11
CA THR A 346 -15.33 9.64 1.28
C THR A 346 -15.42 10.92 2.11
N ALA A 347 -14.76 11.97 1.61
CA ALA A 347 -14.89 13.31 2.16
C ALA A 347 -16.36 13.77 2.15
N ALA A 348 -17.13 13.39 1.13
CA ALA A 348 -18.55 13.70 1.05
C ALA A 348 -19.40 13.01 2.14
N GLN A 349 -18.99 11.83 2.62
CA GLN A 349 -19.63 11.18 3.78
C GLN A 349 -19.26 11.88 5.08
N LEU A 350 -17.98 12.22 5.26
CA LEU A 350 -17.50 12.92 6.45
C LEU A 350 -18.14 14.31 6.59
N ALA A 351 -18.29 15.05 5.49
CA ALA A 351 -18.93 16.37 5.49
C ALA A 351 -20.42 16.36 5.89
N GLN A 352 -21.06 15.18 5.96
CA GLN A 352 -22.43 15.03 6.46
C GLN A 352 -22.50 14.82 7.98
N ILE A 353 -21.35 14.62 8.65
CA ILE A 353 -21.27 14.46 10.10
C ILE A 353 -21.39 15.83 10.76
N GLU A 354 -22.23 15.93 11.78
CA GLU A 354 -22.41 17.16 12.55
C GLU A 354 -21.07 17.60 13.16
N GLY A 355 -20.66 18.85 12.89
CA GLY A 355 -19.40 19.41 13.37
C GLY A 355 -18.18 19.13 12.49
N SER A 356 -18.34 18.53 11.30
CA SER A 356 -17.25 18.39 10.32
C SER A 356 -16.64 19.76 9.95
N LYS A 357 -15.32 19.78 9.81
CA LYS A 357 -14.48 20.93 9.43
C LYS A 357 -14.04 20.88 7.97
N LEU A 358 -14.49 19.88 7.21
CA LEU A 358 -14.17 19.77 5.78
C LEU A 358 -14.63 21.03 5.03
N PRO A 359 -13.72 21.75 4.34
CA PRO A 359 -14.03 23.02 3.69
C PRO A 359 -15.04 22.79 2.57
N GLU A 360 -16.23 23.36 2.76
CA GLU A 360 -17.41 23.40 1.87
C GLU A 360 -17.40 22.41 0.69
N ILE A 361 -17.49 21.11 1.00
CA ILE A 361 -18.07 20.16 0.04
C ILE A 361 -19.50 20.65 -0.21
N THR A 362 -19.68 21.32 -1.34
CA THR A 362 -20.93 22.03 -1.61
C THR A 362 -22.13 21.07 -1.51
N GLY A 363 -23.33 21.58 -1.21
CA GLY A 363 -24.55 20.76 -1.23
C GLY A 363 -24.76 20.02 -2.57
N LYS A 364 -24.15 20.51 -3.67
CA LYS A 364 -24.11 19.82 -4.96
C LYS A 364 -23.20 18.60 -4.95
N SER A 365 -22.03 18.64 -4.31
CA SER A 365 -21.12 17.49 -4.20
C SER A 365 -21.72 16.40 -3.31
N VAL A 366 -22.33 16.78 -2.18
CA VAL A 366 -23.07 15.84 -1.32
C VAL A 366 -24.27 15.22 -2.05
N PHE A 367 -25.03 16.03 -2.79
CA PHE A 367 -26.14 15.54 -3.61
C PHE A 367 -25.66 14.58 -4.71
N ARG A 368 -24.57 14.91 -5.41
CA ARG A 368 -23.97 14.04 -6.44
C ARG A 368 -23.52 12.71 -5.86
N TYR A 369 -22.79 12.72 -4.74
CA TYR A 369 -22.40 11.50 -4.04
C TYR A 369 -23.63 10.65 -3.68
N SER A 370 -24.63 11.28 -3.04
CA SER A 370 -25.86 10.60 -2.62
C SER A 370 -26.63 10.00 -3.78
N ALA A 371 -26.74 10.73 -4.90
CA ALA A 371 -27.41 10.28 -6.12
C ALA A 371 -26.67 9.11 -6.78
N VAL A 372 -25.34 9.20 -6.92
CA VAL A 372 -24.52 8.13 -7.50
C VAL A 372 -24.56 6.87 -6.63
N ASN A 373 -24.43 7.03 -5.31
CA ASN A 373 -24.49 5.90 -4.38
C ASN A 373 -25.87 5.22 -4.38
N MET A 374 -26.96 6.00 -4.39
CA MET A 374 -28.32 5.47 -4.49
C MET A 374 -28.55 4.74 -5.82
N LEU A 375 -28.11 5.32 -6.94
CA LEU A 375 -28.22 4.69 -8.25
C LEU A 375 -27.40 3.40 -8.34
N SER A 376 -26.17 3.41 -7.82
CA SER A 376 -25.31 2.22 -7.78
C SER A 376 -25.97 1.09 -7.00
N LYS A 377 -26.44 1.36 -5.77
CA LYS A 377 -27.15 0.37 -4.93
C LYS A 377 -28.42 -0.16 -5.61
N PHE A 378 -29.17 0.71 -6.29
CA PHE A 378 -30.36 0.31 -7.03
C PHE A 378 -30.04 -0.60 -8.23
N LEU A 379 -28.99 -0.28 -8.99
CA LEU A 379 -28.52 -1.11 -10.11
C LEU A 379 -28.04 -2.47 -9.62
N PHE A 380 -27.22 -2.51 -8.56
CA PHE A 380 -26.79 -3.76 -7.92
C PHE A 380 -27.97 -4.61 -7.44
N PHE A 381 -28.97 -3.99 -6.80
CA PHE A 381 -30.18 -4.69 -6.36
C PHE A 381 -30.95 -5.32 -7.52
N ILE A 382 -31.16 -4.56 -8.61
CA ILE A 382 -31.82 -5.08 -9.82
C ILE A 382 -31.03 -6.24 -10.43
N MET A 383 -29.69 -6.15 -10.45
CA MET A 383 -28.83 -7.16 -11.02
C MET A 383 -28.70 -8.43 -10.17
N SER A 384 -29.09 -8.36 -8.89
CA SER A 384 -29.05 -9.50 -7.95
C SER A 384 -30.37 -10.27 -7.88
N ILE A 385 -31.40 -9.81 -8.60
CA ILE A 385 -32.70 -10.48 -8.82
C ILE A 385 -32.65 -11.21 -10.16
#